data_AF-A0AAD8Z4A0-F1
#
_entry.id   AF-A0AAD8Z4A0-F1
#
_cell.length_a   1.000
_cell.length_b   1.000
_cell.length_c   1.000
_cell.angle_alpha   90.00
_cell.angle_beta   90.00
_cell.angle_gamma   90.00
#
_symmetry.space_group_name_H-M   'P 1'
#
loop_
_entity.id
_entity.type
_entity.pdbx_description
1 polymer ?
#
loop_
_entity_poly.entity_id
_entity_poly.type
_entity_poly.pdbx_seq_one_letter_code
_entity_poly.pdbx_strand_id
1 'polypeptide(L)'
;MVMSLSPVSGSKESGLRGAALLGKTSSSIMNDIKNVTVPCLDIEYLLSAKVKLRQEGLLDSSLKTNLEFAINSMEAFPAAKRRNVSLTLEGERQLVRFMAGTPVLLYTVHLGPKGPEFHQRVQVGAHLTASCLNEGHFAGHRCKDELEGCLEQARRTLSTEAESNPSGLGELELRIVCGELHLTYSTQQPQHSLIICPRRRVYLGKALNLERLLEVKTYLEQTGAMGKGLLICFQHLLLHFGQYQEENSRVVLQSDGEMVELLSGSPDYHSTQHYIFTDGQNQAHSHRVQDMDLWEYD
;
A
#
# COMPACT_ATOMS: atom_id res chain seq x y z
N MET A 1 68.51 -29.76 -5.70
CA MET A 1 68.39 -31.16 -6.12
C MET A 1 67.46 -31.19 -7.32
N VAL A 2 68.06 -31.53 -8.45
CA VAL A 2 67.47 -31.71 -9.78
C VAL A 2 66.81 -33.09 -9.81
N MET A 3 65.81 -33.30 -10.68
CA MET A 3 65.46 -34.51 -11.46
C MET A 3 63.94 -34.53 -11.68
N SER A 4 63.36 -34.83 -12.83
CA SER A 4 63.85 -35.12 -14.18
C SER A 4 62.64 -35.03 -15.12
N LEU A 5 62.88 -34.66 -16.37
CA LEU A 5 61.92 -34.66 -17.45
C LEU A 5 61.88 -36.02 -18.16
N SER A 6 60.65 -36.47 -18.46
CA SER A 6 60.20 -37.22 -19.66
C SER A 6 60.61 -38.70 -19.81
N PRO A 7 59.77 -39.57 -20.41
CA PRO A 7 59.62 -39.58 -21.87
C PRO A 7 58.21 -39.83 -22.44
N VAL A 8 58.17 -39.64 -23.75
CA VAL A 8 57.10 -39.70 -24.75
C VAL A 8 56.95 -41.12 -25.33
N SER A 9 55.74 -41.45 -25.82
CA SER A 9 55.40 -42.17 -27.09
C SER A 9 54.49 -43.42 -27.00
N GLY A 10 53.53 -43.49 -27.95
CA GLY A 10 52.82 -44.72 -28.38
C GLY A 10 51.29 -44.65 -28.22
N SER A 11 50.55 -43.93 -29.06
CA SER A 11 49.89 -44.42 -30.29
C SER A 11 48.88 -45.58 -30.10
N LYS A 12 47.57 -45.27 -30.23
CA LYS A 12 46.71 -45.85 -31.28
C LYS A 12 45.33 -45.19 -31.34
N GLU A 13 44.95 -44.89 -32.58
CA GLU A 13 43.71 -44.31 -33.07
C GLU A 13 42.48 -45.21 -32.81
N SER A 14 41.30 -44.61 -32.70
CA SER A 14 40.12 -44.98 -33.52
C SER A 14 38.90 -44.09 -33.23
N GLY A 15 38.25 -43.64 -34.31
CA GLY A 15 36.81 -43.33 -34.36
C GLY A 15 36.41 -41.89 -34.06
N LEU A 16 36.42 -40.99 -35.06
CA LEU A 16 35.29 -40.67 -35.97
C LEU A 16 34.24 -39.70 -35.38
N ARG A 17 34.20 -38.50 -35.99
CA ARG A 17 33.04 -37.65 -36.37
C ARG A 17 32.07 -37.22 -35.25
N GLY A 18 31.74 -35.95 -35.05
CA GLY A 18 31.95 -34.76 -35.85
C GLY A 18 31.13 -33.59 -35.30
N ALA A 19 31.07 -32.54 -36.11
CA ALA A 19 30.24 -31.34 -36.00
C ALA A 19 30.56 -30.37 -34.84
N ALA A 20 31.39 -29.37 -35.19
CA ALA A 20 31.23 -28.03 -34.67
C ALA A 20 29.82 -27.49 -34.99
N LEU A 21 29.30 -26.65 -34.11
CA LEU A 21 28.43 -25.47 -34.32
C LEU A 21 27.77 -25.17 -32.95
N LEU A 22 28.35 -24.20 -32.22
CA LEU A 22 27.86 -22.82 -32.13
C LEU A 22 26.51 -22.69 -31.43
N GLY A 23 26.52 -21.93 -30.33
CA GLY A 23 25.38 -21.14 -29.89
C GLY A 23 24.43 -21.81 -28.90
N LYS A 24 24.87 -21.97 -27.65
CA LYS A 24 23.92 -21.82 -26.52
C LYS A 24 23.59 -20.33 -26.42
N THR A 25 22.71 -19.85 -27.27
CA THR A 25 21.98 -18.62 -26.97
C THR A 25 20.94 -18.98 -25.93
N SER A 26 21.19 -18.47 -24.73
CA SER A 26 20.23 -18.22 -23.68
C SER A 26 18.85 -17.96 -24.29
N SER A 27 17.88 -18.81 -23.96
CA SER A 27 16.48 -18.53 -24.25
C SER A 27 16.12 -17.23 -23.55
N SER A 28 16.03 -16.15 -24.33
CA SER A 28 15.36 -14.92 -23.97
C SER A 28 13.98 -15.30 -23.43
N ILE A 29 13.77 -15.17 -22.13
CA ILE A 29 12.45 -15.19 -21.51
C ILE A 29 11.71 -13.99 -22.12
N MET A 30 10.95 -14.24 -23.19
CA MET A 30 10.07 -13.24 -23.77
C MET A 30 8.95 -13.00 -22.76
N ASN A 31 8.88 -11.78 -22.23
CA ASN A 31 7.71 -11.28 -21.53
C ASN A 31 6.56 -11.22 -22.53
N ASP A 32 5.83 -12.32 -22.70
CA ASP A 32 4.64 -12.37 -23.55
C ASP A 32 3.53 -11.54 -22.90
N ILE A 33 3.37 -10.30 -23.38
CA ILE A 33 2.27 -9.42 -22.98
C ILE A 33 1.01 -9.89 -23.71
N LYS A 34 -0.03 -10.28 -22.96
CA LYS A 34 -1.33 -10.66 -23.53
C LYS A 34 -2.39 -9.62 -23.22
N ASN A 35 -2.99 -9.07 -24.28
CA ASN A 35 -4.05 -8.07 -24.17
C ASN A 35 -5.42 -8.73 -24.30
N VAL A 36 -6.25 -8.58 -23.28
CA VAL A 36 -7.67 -8.95 -23.30
C VAL A 36 -8.49 -7.68 -23.18
N THR A 37 -9.15 -7.27 -24.27
CA THR A 37 -10.01 -6.08 -24.21
C THR A 37 -11.39 -6.49 -23.70
N VAL A 38 -11.91 -5.77 -22.70
CA VAL A 38 -13.29 -5.93 -22.22
C VAL A 38 -14.07 -4.63 -22.46
N PRO A 39 -15.34 -4.69 -22.90
CA PRO A 39 -16.11 -3.46 -23.16
C PRO A 39 -16.29 -2.58 -21.92
N CYS A 40 -16.38 -3.21 -20.75
CA CYS A 40 -16.67 -2.58 -19.46
C CYS A 40 -16.05 -3.39 -18.31
N LEU A 41 -15.69 -2.72 -17.21
CA LEU A 41 -15.35 -3.25 -15.90
C LEU A 41 -16.61 -3.60 -15.11
N ASP A 42 -17.46 -4.43 -15.67
CA ASP A 42 -18.52 -5.08 -14.91
C ASP A 42 -18.16 -6.54 -14.64
N ILE A 43 -18.86 -7.09 -13.66
CA ILE A 43 -18.66 -8.46 -13.20
C ILE A 43 -18.82 -9.44 -14.38
N GLU A 44 -19.77 -9.19 -15.28
CA GLU A 44 -20.07 -10.09 -16.39
C GLU A 44 -18.90 -10.19 -17.38
N TYR A 45 -18.37 -9.07 -17.86
CA TYR A 45 -17.25 -9.08 -18.79
C TYR A 45 -15.94 -9.56 -18.15
N LEU A 46 -15.72 -9.28 -16.86
CA LEU A 46 -14.56 -9.78 -16.14
C LEU A 46 -14.63 -11.28 -15.89
N LEU A 47 -15.82 -11.82 -15.57
CA LEU A 47 -16.04 -13.26 -15.49
C LEU A 47 -15.86 -13.93 -16.86
N SER A 48 -16.33 -13.30 -17.94
CA SER A 48 -16.11 -13.76 -19.31
C SER A 48 -14.62 -13.81 -19.65
N ALA A 49 -13.86 -12.76 -19.32
CA ALA A 49 -12.41 -12.73 -19.47
C ALA A 49 -11.73 -13.85 -18.64
N LYS A 50 -12.15 -14.07 -17.39
CA LYS A 50 -11.66 -15.16 -16.54
C LYS A 50 -11.91 -16.54 -17.15
N VAL A 51 -13.10 -16.78 -17.72
CA VAL A 51 -13.43 -18.03 -18.42
C VAL A 51 -12.53 -18.22 -19.64
N LYS A 52 -12.33 -17.16 -20.45
CA LYS A 52 -11.45 -17.20 -21.62
C LYS A 52 -10.01 -17.52 -21.23
N LEU A 53 -9.48 -16.87 -20.20
CA LEU A 53 -8.12 -17.12 -19.69
C LEU A 53 -7.95 -18.56 -19.18
N ARG A 54 -9.00 -19.13 -18.54
CA ARG A 54 -9.00 -20.54 -18.15
C ARG A 54 -8.96 -21.46 -19.36
N GLN A 55 -9.76 -21.20 -20.40
CA GLN A 55 -9.79 -22.00 -21.62
C GLN A 55 -8.45 -21.97 -22.37
N GLU A 56 -7.75 -20.84 -22.29
CA GLU A 56 -6.42 -20.66 -22.89
C GLU A 56 -5.27 -21.18 -22.01
N GLY A 57 -5.57 -21.75 -20.84
CA GLY A 57 -4.55 -22.31 -19.92
C GLY A 57 -3.69 -21.27 -19.19
N LEU A 58 -4.12 -20.00 -19.20
CA LEU A 58 -3.36 -18.86 -18.64
C LEU A 58 -3.77 -18.48 -17.22
N LEU A 59 -4.86 -19.07 -16.70
CA LEU A 59 -5.39 -18.74 -15.38
C LEU A 59 -4.76 -19.62 -14.29
N ASP A 60 -3.55 -19.26 -13.84
CA ASP A 60 -2.97 -19.84 -12.64
C ASP A 60 -3.66 -19.33 -11.34
N SER A 61 -3.22 -19.87 -10.19
CA SER A 61 -3.75 -19.50 -8.87
C SER A 61 -3.54 -18.04 -8.50
N SER A 62 -2.41 -17.44 -8.87
CA SER A 62 -2.06 -16.06 -8.54
C SER A 62 -2.88 -15.09 -9.36
N LEU A 63 -2.96 -15.31 -10.67
CA LEU A 63 -3.78 -14.51 -11.58
C LEU A 63 -5.27 -14.64 -11.22
N LYS A 64 -5.73 -15.84 -10.88
CA LYS A 64 -7.11 -16.04 -10.38
C LYS A 64 -7.38 -15.17 -9.15
N THR A 65 -6.47 -15.18 -8.17
CA THR A 65 -6.61 -14.41 -6.93
C THR A 65 -6.61 -12.91 -7.20
N ASN A 66 -5.71 -12.43 -8.06
CA ASN A 66 -5.65 -11.02 -8.45
C ASN A 66 -6.90 -10.58 -9.21
N LEU A 67 -7.44 -11.42 -10.11
CA LEU A 67 -8.68 -11.14 -10.83
C LEU A 67 -9.89 -11.08 -9.89
N GLU A 68 -9.99 -12.02 -8.94
CA GLU A 68 -11.06 -12.02 -7.94
C GLU A 68 -11.00 -10.77 -7.05
N PHE A 69 -9.80 -10.42 -6.58
CA PHE A 69 -9.57 -9.20 -5.82
C PHE A 69 -9.90 -7.93 -6.61
N ALA A 70 -9.47 -7.87 -7.88
CA ALA A 70 -9.78 -6.76 -8.78
C ALA A 70 -11.29 -6.60 -8.99
N ILE A 71 -12.01 -7.70 -9.27
CA ILE A 71 -13.47 -7.69 -9.46
C ILE A 71 -14.15 -7.09 -8.22
N ASN A 72 -13.81 -7.60 -7.04
CA ASN A 72 -14.39 -7.12 -5.77
C ASN A 72 -14.07 -5.65 -5.51
N SER A 73 -12.84 -5.21 -5.80
CA SER A 73 -12.42 -3.82 -5.63
C SER A 73 -13.16 -2.86 -6.55
N MET A 74 -13.46 -3.31 -7.79
CA MET A 74 -14.13 -2.50 -8.81
C MET A 74 -15.64 -2.38 -8.61
N GLU A 75 -16.28 -3.28 -7.85
CA GLU A 75 -17.70 -3.13 -7.50
C GLU A 75 -18.01 -1.81 -6.79
N ALA A 76 -17.02 -1.22 -6.11
CA ALA A 76 -17.16 0.05 -5.43
C ALA A 76 -16.93 1.27 -6.34
N PHE A 77 -16.54 1.08 -7.61
CA PHE A 77 -16.19 2.18 -8.50
C PHE A 77 -17.43 2.83 -9.13
N PRO A 78 -17.45 4.14 -9.42
CA PRO A 78 -18.55 4.75 -10.15
C PRO A 78 -18.71 4.14 -11.53
N ALA A 79 -19.94 3.90 -11.99
CA ALA A 79 -20.22 3.28 -13.30
C ALA A 79 -19.55 4.03 -14.48
N ALA A 80 -19.41 5.35 -14.38
CA ALA A 80 -18.73 6.18 -15.38
C ALA A 80 -17.24 5.81 -15.55
N LYS A 81 -16.57 5.31 -14.50
CA LYS A 81 -15.17 4.89 -14.52
C LYS A 81 -14.98 3.43 -14.95
N ARG A 82 -16.06 2.70 -15.22
CA ARG A 82 -16.01 1.30 -15.62
C ARG A 82 -15.98 1.09 -17.13
N ARG A 83 -16.05 2.15 -17.96
CA ARG A 83 -16.14 2.01 -19.42
C ARG A 83 -14.78 2.10 -20.12
N ASN A 84 -14.70 1.53 -21.33
CA ASN A 84 -13.55 1.58 -22.25
C ASN A 84 -12.27 1.02 -21.65
N VAL A 85 -12.34 -0.21 -21.13
CA VAL A 85 -11.25 -0.77 -20.32
C VAL A 85 -10.49 -1.88 -21.03
N SER A 86 -9.19 -1.69 -21.16
CA SER A 86 -8.28 -2.76 -21.55
C SER A 86 -7.80 -3.51 -20.31
N LEU A 87 -7.98 -4.82 -20.27
CA LEU A 87 -7.29 -5.70 -19.34
C LEU A 87 -5.99 -6.17 -20.01
N THR A 88 -4.84 -5.74 -19.48
CA THR A 88 -3.54 -6.24 -19.93
C THR A 88 -2.97 -7.18 -18.88
N LEU A 89 -2.57 -8.36 -19.33
CA LEU A 89 -1.80 -9.33 -18.55
C LEU A 89 -0.33 -9.16 -18.94
N GLU A 90 0.49 -8.78 -17.97
CA GLU A 90 1.92 -8.51 -18.17
C GLU A 90 2.77 -9.44 -17.31
N GLY A 91 3.78 -10.06 -17.95
CA GLY A 91 4.71 -11.00 -17.34
C GLY A 91 4.12 -12.38 -17.09
N GLU A 92 4.95 -13.30 -16.61
CA GLU A 92 4.56 -14.71 -16.52
C GLU A 92 3.32 -14.94 -15.64
N ARG A 93 3.03 -14.14 -14.58
CA ARG A 93 1.91 -14.45 -13.65
C ARG A 93 1.24 -13.31 -12.85
N GLN A 94 1.56 -12.02 -12.99
CA GLN A 94 1.33 -11.11 -11.84
C GLN A 94 0.72 -9.72 -12.05
N LEU A 95 0.35 -9.31 -13.26
CA LEU A 95 -0.24 -7.98 -13.44
C LEU A 95 -1.64 -8.05 -14.05
N VAL A 96 -2.64 -7.55 -13.33
CA VAL A 96 -3.96 -7.21 -13.89
C VAL A 96 -3.97 -5.70 -14.07
N ARG A 97 -3.78 -5.23 -15.30
CA ARG A 97 -3.76 -3.81 -15.63
C ARG A 97 -5.07 -3.36 -16.24
N PHE A 98 -5.69 -2.32 -15.69
CA PHE A 98 -6.87 -1.67 -16.26
C PHE A 98 -6.54 -0.23 -16.65
N MET A 99 -7.01 0.20 -17.82
CA MET A 99 -7.00 1.61 -18.22
C MET A 99 -8.44 2.07 -18.35
N ALA A 100 -8.89 3.04 -17.54
CA ALA A 100 -10.29 3.43 -17.53
C ALA A 100 -10.50 4.94 -17.32
N GLY A 101 -11.60 5.46 -17.88
CA GLY A 101 -12.05 6.82 -17.65
C GLY A 101 -11.27 7.92 -18.38
N THR A 102 -11.56 9.18 -18.02
CA THR A 102 -10.87 10.38 -18.48
C THR A 102 -10.68 11.32 -17.29
N PRO A 103 -9.44 11.62 -16.86
CA PRO A 103 -8.17 11.13 -17.41
C PRO A 103 -8.03 9.61 -17.27
N VAL A 104 -7.16 9.01 -18.11
CA VAL A 104 -6.92 7.56 -18.09
C VAL A 104 -6.33 7.17 -16.74
N LEU A 105 -7.09 6.40 -15.98
CA LEU A 105 -6.65 5.83 -14.72
C LEU A 105 -6.01 4.48 -15.01
N LEU A 106 -4.76 4.35 -14.59
CA LEU A 106 -4.03 3.10 -14.66
C LEU A 106 -4.20 2.37 -13.33
N TYR A 107 -4.86 1.22 -13.36
CA TYR A 107 -4.96 0.34 -12.21
C TYR A 107 -4.13 -0.90 -12.44
N THR A 108 -3.47 -1.36 -11.40
CA THR A 108 -2.58 -2.50 -11.42
C THR A 108 -2.84 -3.30 -10.17
N VAL A 109 -3.16 -4.58 -10.34
CA VAL A 109 -3.23 -5.53 -9.22
C VAL A 109 -2.12 -6.55 -9.36
N HIS A 110 -1.33 -6.69 -8.29
CA HIS A 110 -0.31 -7.72 -8.16
C HIS A 110 -0.39 -8.40 -6.79
N LEU A 111 0.25 -9.56 -6.66
CA LEU A 111 0.32 -10.28 -5.40
C LEU A 111 1.52 -9.78 -4.58
N GLY A 112 1.26 -8.97 -3.56
CA GLY A 112 2.25 -8.47 -2.62
C GLY A 112 2.55 -9.46 -1.48
N PRO A 113 3.48 -9.13 -0.57
CA PRO A 113 3.89 -10.01 0.53
C PRO A 113 2.76 -10.28 1.54
N LYS A 114 1.76 -9.41 1.61
CA LYS A 114 0.60 -9.53 2.52
C LYS A 114 -0.68 -10.00 1.82
N GLY A 115 -0.62 -10.27 0.52
CA GLY A 115 -1.78 -10.56 -0.32
C GLY A 115 -1.87 -9.62 -1.53
N PRO A 116 -2.98 -9.65 -2.28
CA PRO A 116 -3.19 -8.79 -3.43
C PRO A 116 -3.18 -7.30 -3.05
N GLU A 117 -2.54 -6.47 -3.87
CA GLU A 117 -2.45 -5.02 -3.65
C GLU A 117 -3.05 -4.28 -4.84
N PHE A 118 -3.77 -3.18 -4.56
CA PHE A 118 -4.37 -2.34 -5.59
C PHE A 118 -3.56 -1.05 -5.79
N HIS A 119 -2.86 -0.97 -6.92
CA HIS A 119 -2.05 0.18 -7.30
C HIS A 119 -2.75 1.01 -8.38
N GLN A 120 -3.07 2.24 -8.06
CA GLN A 120 -3.64 3.21 -8.98
C GLN A 120 -2.62 4.29 -9.29
N ARG A 121 -2.39 4.57 -10.57
CA ARG A 121 -1.54 5.67 -11.03
C ARG A 121 -2.34 6.68 -11.84
N VAL A 122 -2.19 7.94 -11.50
CA VAL A 122 -2.81 9.09 -12.15
C VAL A 122 -1.70 9.97 -12.71
N GLN A 123 -1.64 10.08 -14.03
CA GLN A 123 -0.76 11.07 -14.65
C GLN A 123 -1.42 12.43 -14.62
N VAL A 124 -0.69 13.39 -14.08
CA VAL A 124 -1.11 14.78 -13.95
C VAL A 124 -0.37 15.60 -15.00
N GLY A 125 -0.91 16.77 -15.36
CA GLY A 125 -0.32 17.66 -16.35
C GLY A 125 0.99 18.29 -15.90
N ALA A 126 1.18 19.57 -16.22
CA ALA A 126 2.44 20.26 -15.93
C ALA A 126 2.73 20.42 -14.43
N HIS A 127 1.70 20.49 -13.57
CA HIS A 127 1.87 20.74 -12.14
C HIS A 127 0.93 19.85 -11.32
N LEU A 128 1.45 19.26 -10.25
CA LEU A 128 0.67 18.52 -9.27
C LEU A 128 0.19 19.47 -8.16
N THR A 129 -1.12 19.75 -8.14
CA THR A 129 -1.75 20.65 -7.17
C THR A 129 -2.96 19.98 -6.50
N ALA A 130 -3.48 20.58 -5.42
CA ALA A 130 -4.65 20.04 -4.71
C ALA A 130 -5.89 19.85 -5.62
N SER A 131 -6.06 20.67 -6.67
CA SER A 131 -7.16 20.52 -7.64
C SER A 131 -7.03 19.31 -8.55
N CYS A 132 -5.84 18.70 -8.65
CA CYS A 132 -5.63 17.47 -9.40
C CYS A 132 -6.21 16.24 -8.68
N LEU A 133 -6.50 16.36 -7.39
CA LEU A 133 -7.05 15.30 -6.56
C LEU A 133 -8.57 15.22 -6.76
N ASN A 134 -9.04 14.07 -7.23
CA ASN A 134 -10.46 13.79 -7.47
C ASN A 134 -10.96 12.76 -6.45
N GLU A 135 -12.10 13.01 -5.82
CA GLU A 135 -12.74 12.07 -4.86
C GLU A 135 -12.98 10.70 -5.49
N GLY A 136 -13.33 10.66 -6.77
CA GLY A 136 -13.52 9.40 -7.49
C GLY A 136 -12.23 8.60 -7.66
N HIS A 137 -11.04 9.13 -7.38
CA HIS A 137 -9.79 8.34 -7.32
C HIS A 137 -9.70 7.54 -6.01
N PHE A 138 -10.49 7.89 -5.00
CA PHE A 138 -10.57 7.21 -3.71
C PHE A 138 -11.85 6.35 -3.62
N ALA A 139 -12.55 6.13 -4.73
CA ALA A 139 -13.79 5.38 -4.73
C ALA A 139 -13.59 3.96 -4.20
N GLY A 140 -14.46 3.55 -3.27
CA GLY A 140 -14.35 2.25 -2.58
C GLY A 140 -13.32 2.20 -1.46
N HIS A 141 -12.42 3.18 -1.37
CA HIS A 141 -11.48 3.27 -0.27
C HIS A 141 -12.19 3.78 0.99
N ARG A 142 -12.03 3.03 2.09
CA ARG A 142 -12.48 3.45 3.42
C ARG A 142 -11.26 3.69 4.28
N CYS A 143 -10.80 4.95 4.29
CA CYS A 143 -9.71 5.36 5.16
C CYS A 143 -10.05 4.99 6.61
N LYS A 144 -9.06 4.46 7.32
CA LYS A 144 -9.20 4.07 8.74
C LYS A 144 -8.75 5.18 9.70
N ASP A 145 -8.56 6.37 9.15
CA ASP A 145 -8.33 7.59 9.89
C ASP A 145 -9.67 8.33 10.02
N GLU A 146 -10.31 8.25 11.19
CA GLU A 146 -11.59 8.91 11.44
C GLU A 146 -11.47 10.44 11.63
N LEU A 147 -10.25 10.97 11.76
CA LEU A 147 -10.02 12.39 11.99
C LEU A 147 -9.70 13.15 10.71
N GLU A 148 -8.88 12.58 9.84
CA GLU A 148 -8.48 13.21 8.59
C GLU A 148 -8.30 12.14 7.51
N GLY A 149 -9.16 12.13 6.49
CA GLY A 149 -9.09 11.16 5.42
C GLY A 149 -7.87 11.33 4.51
N CYS A 150 -7.59 10.31 3.69
CA CYS A 150 -6.49 10.32 2.73
C CYS A 150 -6.54 11.52 1.77
N LEU A 151 -7.74 11.92 1.35
CA LEU A 151 -7.92 13.01 0.40
C LEU A 151 -7.62 14.36 1.06
N GLU A 152 -8.11 14.56 2.27
CA GLU A 152 -7.90 15.76 3.07
C GLU A 152 -6.41 15.93 3.39
N GLN A 153 -5.75 14.87 3.85
CA GLN A 153 -4.30 14.84 4.05
C GLN A 153 -3.55 15.19 2.76
N ALA A 154 -3.93 14.58 1.63
CA ALA A 154 -3.33 14.86 0.33
C ALA A 154 -3.48 16.32 -0.11
N ARG A 155 -4.67 16.89 0.07
CA ARG A 155 -4.93 18.31 -0.25
C ARG A 155 -4.08 19.23 0.63
N ARG A 156 -4.03 18.97 1.94
CA ARG A 156 -3.24 19.75 2.89
C ARG A 156 -1.76 19.69 2.54
N THR A 157 -1.20 18.48 2.37
CA THR A 157 0.21 18.27 2.02
C THR A 157 0.58 18.99 0.72
N LEU A 158 -0.23 18.90 -0.33
CA LEU A 158 0.04 19.62 -1.59
C LEU A 158 -0.11 21.13 -1.46
N SER A 159 -1.00 21.63 -0.61
CA SER A 159 -1.17 23.07 -0.38
C SER A 159 0.05 23.63 0.35
N THR A 160 0.53 22.94 1.39
CA THR A 160 1.76 23.30 2.10
C THR A 160 2.98 23.25 1.18
N GLU A 161 3.09 22.23 0.32
CA GLU A 161 4.20 22.16 -0.66
C GLU A 161 4.14 23.31 -1.68
N ALA A 162 2.94 23.69 -2.12
CA ALA A 162 2.78 24.81 -3.04
C ALA A 162 3.19 26.16 -2.40
N GLU A 163 3.00 26.31 -1.10
CA GLU A 163 3.42 27.49 -0.34
C GLU A 163 4.94 27.50 -0.10
N SER A 164 5.53 26.35 0.24
CA SER A 164 6.96 26.24 0.56
C SER A 164 7.86 26.20 -0.69
N ASN A 165 7.39 25.59 -1.78
CA ASN A 165 8.18 25.32 -2.99
C ASN A 165 7.31 25.36 -4.27
N PRO A 166 6.81 26.54 -4.68
CA PRO A 166 5.91 26.67 -5.82
C PRO A 166 6.53 26.21 -7.15
N SER A 167 7.84 26.35 -7.32
CA SER A 167 8.56 25.89 -8.52
C SER A 167 8.69 24.37 -8.61
N GLY A 168 8.65 23.66 -7.49
CA GLY A 168 8.82 22.20 -7.43
C GLY A 168 7.59 21.40 -7.88
N LEU A 169 6.44 22.04 -8.03
CA LEU A 169 5.17 21.37 -8.34
C LEU A 169 5.15 20.65 -9.70
N GLY A 170 6.06 21.01 -10.61
CA GLY A 170 6.19 20.37 -11.92
C GLY A 170 7.00 19.08 -11.92
N GLU A 171 7.75 18.83 -10.85
CA GLU A 171 8.66 17.69 -10.70
C GLU A 171 8.27 16.83 -9.50
N LEU A 172 6.96 16.76 -9.23
CA LEU A 172 6.43 16.17 -8.01
C LEU A 172 5.70 14.85 -8.28
N GLU A 173 5.92 13.90 -7.39
CA GLU A 173 5.12 12.71 -7.22
C GLU A 173 4.46 12.73 -5.84
N LEU A 174 3.18 12.39 -5.76
CA LEU A 174 2.48 12.16 -4.51
C LEU A 174 2.08 10.69 -4.43
N ARG A 175 2.53 10.01 -3.38
CA ARG A 175 2.21 8.61 -3.11
C ARG A 175 1.38 8.51 -1.85
N ILE A 176 0.21 7.88 -1.95
CA ILE A 176 -0.69 7.64 -0.83
C ILE A 176 -0.75 6.13 -0.60
N VAL A 177 -0.43 5.70 0.61
CA VAL A 177 -0.45 4.29 1.03
C VAL A 177 -1.37 4.16 2.24
N CYS A 178 -2.56 3.59 2.04
CA CYS A 178 -3.52 3.39 3.11
C CYS A 178 -4.22 2.03 2.99
N GLY A 179 -3.77 1.06 3.79
CA GLY A 179 -4.27 -0.31 3.71
C GLY A 179 -3.96 -0.93 2.35
N GLU A 180 -4.99 -1.37 1.64
CA GLU A 180 -4.89 -1.95 0.30
C GLU A 180 -4.82 -0.91 -0.83
N LEU A 181 -5.08 0.37 -0.52
CA LEU A 181 -5.00 1.46 -1.49
C LEU A 181 -3.56 1.96 -1.61
N HIS A 182 -3.02 1.84 -2.82
CA HIS A 182 -1.79 2.50 -3.23
C HIS A 182 -2.12 3.45 -4.38
N LEU A 183 -2.14 4.76 -4.13
CA LEU A 183 -2.49 5.77 -5.12
C LEU A 183 -1.31 6.70 -5.37
N THR A 184 -0.84 6.76 -6.63
CA THR A 184 0.26 7.61 -7.04
C THR A 184 -0.21 8.64 -8.05
N TYR A 185 0.00 9.91 -7.75
CA TYR A 185 -0.10 11.00 -8.71
C TYR A 185 1.32 11.38 -9.15
N SER A 186 1.57 11.47 -10.45
CA SER A 186 2.88 11.88 -10.96
C SER A 186 2.74 12.92 -12.06
N THR A 187 3.66 13.88 -12.10
CA THR A 187 3.90 14.69 -13.31
C THR A 187 4.71 13.88 -14.33
N GLN A 188 5.05 14.48 -15.48
CA GLN A 188 5.77 13.78 -16.55
C GLN A 188 7.18 13.33 -16.14
N GLN A 189 7.87 14.12 -15.30
CA GLN A 189 9.26 13.89 -14.87
C GLN A 189 9.41 14.22 -13.39
N PRO A 190 8.90 13.36 -12.49
CA PRO A 190 9.02 13.61 -11.05
C PRO A 190 10.49 13.47 -10.61
N GLN A 191 10.96 14.43 -9.83
CA GLN A 191 12.26 14.42 -9.15
C GLN A 191 12.12 14.33 -7.63
N HIS A 192 10.99 14.78 -7.09
CA HIS A 192 10.67 14.74 -5.67
C HIS A 192 9.41 13.91 -5.41
N SER A 193 9.34 13.23 -4.26
CA SER A 193 8.22 12.37 -3.90
C SER A 193 7.74 12.68 -2.49
N LEU A 194 6.46 13.01 -2.37
CA LEU A 194 5.75 13.16 -1.10
C LEU A 194 5.01 11.87 -0.81
N ILE A 195 5.15 11.34 0.41
CA ILE A 195 4.52 10.10 0.81
C ILE A 195 3.56 10.37 1.95
N ILE A 196 2.31 9.98 1.77
CA ILE A 196 1.25 10.04 2.77
C ILE A 196 0.92 8.61 3.17
N CYS A 197 1.20 8.31 4.43
CA CYS A 197 0.82 7.07 5.09
C CYS A 197 -0.11 7.44 6.26
N PRO A 198 -1.43 7.53 6.03
CA PRO A 198 -2.37 7.92 7.08
C PRO A 198 -2.26 6.99 8.27
N ARG A 199 -2.22 7.58 9.48
CA ARG A 199 -2.29 6.82 10.72
C ARG A 199 -3.69 6.24 10.86
N ARG A 200 -3.83 5.10 11.54
CA ARG A 200 -5.16 4.59 11.88
C ARG A 200 -5.61 5.31 13.14
N ARG A 201 -6.63 6.17 13.06
CA ARG A 201 -7.09 6.98 14.19
C ARG A 201 -8.55 6.69 14.41
N VAL A 202 -8.92 6.43 15.66
CA VAL A 202 -10.30 6.13 16.06
C VAL A 202 -10.73 7.14 17.11
N TYR A 203 -11.87 7.77 16.86
CA TYR A 203 -12.46 8.69 17.81
C TYR A 203 -13.28 7.89 18.84
N LEU A 204 -12.90 7.99 20.11
CA LEU A 204 -13.58 7.29 21.21
C LEU A 204 -14.66 8.14 21.89
N GLY A 205 -14.84 9.39 21.46
CA GLY A 205 -15.83 10.31 22.00
C GLY A 205 -15.21 11.45 22.83
N LYS A 206 -16.07 12.18 23.55
CA LYS A 206 -15.66 13.26 24.47
C LYS A 206 -15.09 12.75 25.80
N ALA A 207 -15.26 11.47 26.10
CA ALA A 207 -14.68 10.82 27.25
C ALA A 207 -14.36 9.38 26.85
N LEU A 208 -13.29 8.83 27.42
CA LEU A 208 -12.92 7.46 27.16
C LEU A 208 -14.03 6.51 27.66
N ASN A 209 -14.70 5.82 26.73
CA ASN A 209 -15.75 4.84 27.05
C ASN A 209 -15.19 3.41 26.91
N LEU A 210 -15.34 2.61 27.97
CA LEU A 210 -14.91 1.20 28.00
C LEU A 210 -15.61 0.36 26.93
N GLU A 211 -16.91 0.56 26.72
CA GLU A 211 -17.69 -0.12 25.69
C GLU A 211 -17.10 0.16 24.31
N ARG A 212 -16.89 1.44 23.99
CA ARG A 212 -16.30 1.84 22.71
C ARG A 212 -14.88 1.30 22.53
N LEU A 213 -14.08 1.28 23.59
CA LEU A 213 -12.74 0.70 23.55
C LEU A 213 -12.78 -0.81 23.26
N LEU A 214 -13.69 -1.55 23.89
CA LEU A 214 -13.89 -2.98 23.65
C LEU A 214 -14.42 -3.25 22.23
N GLU A 215 -15.36 -2.45 21.73
CA GLU A 215 -15.82 -2.52 20.34
C GLU A 215 -14.66 -2.38 19.35
N VAL A 216 -13.81 -1.36 19.55
CA VAL A 216 -12.64 -1.12 18.69
C VAL A 216 -11.67 -2.29 18.78
N LYS A 217 -11.39 -2.80 19.98
CA LYS A 217 -10.55 -3.99 20.17
C LYS A 217 -11.10 -5.18 19.39
N THR A 218 -12.37 -5.51 19.58
CA THR A 218 -13.03 -6.65 18.93
C THR A 218 -13.05 -6.49 17.40
N TYR A 219 -13.33 -5.28 16.90
CA TYR A 219 -13.29 -4.99 15.47
C TYR A 219 -11.88 -5.18 14.88
N LEU A 220 -10.83 -4.74 15.56
CA LEU A 220 -9.44 -4.94 15.12
C LEU A 220 -9.04 -6.41 15.12
N GLU A 221 -9.49 -7.21 16.10
CA GLU A 221 -9.29 -8.66 16.13
C GLU A 221 -10.00 -9.34 14.95
N GLN A 222 -11.26 -8.99 14.68
CA GLN A 222 -12.04 -9.55 13.56
C GLN A 222 -11.46 -9.23 12.20
N THR A 223 -10.87 -8.05 12.03
CA THR A 223 -10.26 -7.61 10.77
C THR A 223 -8.81 -8.07 10.60
N GLY A 224 -8.23 -8.77 11.59
CA GLY A 224 -6.83 -9.18 11.58
C GLY A 224 -5.84 -8.01 11.69
N ALA A 225 -6.34 -6.80 12.01
CA ALA A 225 -5.53 -5.61 12.25
C ALA A 225 -4.87 -5.61 13.63
N MET A 226 -5.30 -6.48 14.53
CA MET A 226 -4.76 -6.64 15.87
C MET A 226 -3.43 -7.44 15.85
N GLY A 227 -2.31 -6.73 15.80
CA GLY A 227 -0.98 -7.30 16.04
C GLY A 227 -0.77 -7.71 17.51
N LYS A 228 0.32 -8.44 17.78
CA LYS A 228 0.60 -8.94 19.15
C LYS A 228 0.88 -7.80 20.12
N GLY A 229 1.76 -6.87 19.78
CA GLY A 229 2.04 -5.73 20.65
C GLY A 229 0.87 -4.77 20.74
N LEU A 230 0.11 -4.58 19.65
CA LEU A 230 -1.12 -3.78 19.73
C LEU A 230 -2.14 -4.39 20.70
N LEU A 231 -2.30 -5.73 20.69
CA LEU A 231 -3.15 -6.43 21.65
C LEU A 231 -2.67 -6.21 23.08
N ILE A 232 -1.36 -6.27 23.31
CA ILE A 232 -0.75 -6.05 24.63
C ILE A 232 -0.97 -4.61 25.11
N CYS A 233 -0.84 -3.62 24.23
CA CYS A 233 -1.17 -2.23 24.52
C CYS A 233 -2.66 -2.06 24.86
N PHE A 234 -3.56 -2.73 24.14
CA PHE A 234 -4.99 -2.75 24.49
C PHE A 234 -5.25 -3.42 25.85
N GLN A 235 -4.56 -4.52 26.16
CA GLN A 235 -4.67 -5.18 27.46
C GLN A 235 -4.19 -4.25 28.59
N HIS A 236 -3.07 -3.57 28.39
CA HIS A 236 -2.56 -2.58 29.35
C HIS A 236 -3.56 -1.44 29.55
N LEU A 237 -4.08 -0.86 28.46
CA LEU A 237 -5.09 0.18 28.50
C LEU A 237 -6.36 -0.27 29.25
N LEU A 238 -6.81 -1.50 29.05
CA LEU A 238 -7.98 -2.05 29.76
C LEU A 238 -7.72 -2.28 31.25
N LEU A 239 -6.54 -2.80 31.61
CA LEU A 239 -6.14 -3.02 33.00
C LEU A 239 -6.01 -1.70 33.78
N HIS A 240 -5.53 -0.65 33.11
CA HIS A 240 -5.27 0.66 33.69
C HIS A 240 -6.32 1.70 33.28
N PHE A 241 -7.49 1.28 32.79
CA PHE A 241 -8.52 2.15 32.20
C PHE A 241 -8.88 3.37 33.06
N GLY A 242 -9.00 3.18 34.38
CA GLY A 242 -9.32 4.26 35.32
C GLY A 242 -8.30 5.40 35.38
N GLN A 243 -7.07 5.17 34.92
CA GLN A 243 -5.99 6.18 34.89
C GLN A 243 -6.07 7.12 33.69
N TYR A 244 -6.88 6.78 32.67
CA TYR A 244 -6.96 7.50 31.41
C TYR A 244 -8.31 8.18 31.17
N GLN A 245 -9.13 8.34 32.21
CA GLN A 245 -10.45 8.98 32.15
C GLN A 245 -10.35 10.51 32.08
N GLU A 246 -9.72 11.02 31.03
CA GLU A 246 -9.66 12.46 30.74
C GLU A 246 -10.67 12.84 29.64
N GLU A 247 -11.02 14.12 29.57
CA GLU A 247 -11.93 14.63 28.53
C GLU A 247 -11.22 14.69 27.16
N ASN A 248 -11.98 14.36 26.12
CA ASN A 248 -11.64 14.36 24.70
C ASN A 248 -10.57 13.36 24.24
N SER A 249 -10.51 12.18 24.85
CA SER A 249 -9.57 11.11 24.47
C SER A 249 -9.77 10.61 23.03
N ARG A 250 -8.72 10.68 22.22
CA ARG A 250 -8.65 10.06 20.88
C ARG A 250 -7.58 8.97 20.87
N VAL A 251 -7.84 7.85 20.20
CA VAL A 251 -6.83 6.81 20.03
C VAL A 251 -6.19 6.89 18.66
N VAL A 252 -4.87 7.05 18.63
CA VAL A 252 -4.05 6.84 17.45
C VAL A 252 -3.43 5.44 17.54
N LEU A 253 -3.76 4.60 16.56
CA LEU A 253 -3.26 3.25 16.39
C LEU A 253 -2.17 3.28 15.32
N GLN A 254 -0.93 3.02 15.72
CA GLN A 254 0.19 2.96 14.79
C GLN A 254 0.52 1.49 14.50
N SER A 255 0.21 1.01 13.28
CA SER A 255 0.35 -0.41 12.92
C SER A 255 1.79 -0.86 12.68
N ASP A 256 2.70 0.07 12.45
CA ASP A 256 4.14 -0.13 12.27
C ASP A 256 4.94 -0.02 13.59
N GLY A 257 4.27 0.30 14.71
CA GLY A 257 4.91 0.51 16.01
C GLY A 257 4.14 -0.03 17.22
N GLU A 258 3.12 -0.88 17.02
CA GLU A 258 2.39 -1.57 18.10
C GLU A 258 2.03 -0.65 19.30
N MET A 259 1.58 0.57 18.99
CA MET A 259 1.38 1.63 19.96
C MET A 259 -0.06 2.14 19.95
N VAL A 260 -0.56 2.48 21.14
CA VAL A 260 -1.80 3.22 21.38
C VAL A 260 -1.42 4.58 21.95
N GLU A 261 -1.74 5.64 21.24
CA GLU A 261 -1.58 7.02 21.72
C GLU A 261 -2.97 7.58 22.07
N LEU A 262 -3.13 8.03 23.32
CA LEU A 262 -4.32 8.72 23.81
C LEU A 262 -4.03 10.22 23.85
N LEU A 263 -4.82 10.99 23.11
CA LEU A 263 -4.76 12.44 23.12
C LEU A 263 -5.91 12.98 23.93
N SER A 264 -5.63 13.66 25.03
CA SER A 264 -6.61 14.30 25.92
C SER A 264 -6.43 15.83 25.91
N GLY A 265 -7.53 16.57 26.10
CA GLY A 265 -7.53 18.04 26.11
C GLY A 265 -8.14 18.69 24.86
N SER A 266 -8.15 20.03 24.85
CA SER A 266 -8.65 20.82 23.71
C SER A 266 -7.53 21.01 22.68
N PRO A 267 -7.82 21.01 21.37
CA PRO A 267 -6.82 21.38 20.36
C PRO A 267 -6.16 22.75 20.63
N ASP A 268 -6.89 23.64 21.30
CA ASP A 268 -6.50 25.03 21.55
C ASP A 268 -5.82 25.26 22.92
N TYR A 269 -5.83 24.28 23.83
CA TYR A 269 -5.26 24.39 25.19
C TYR A 269 -4.79 23.04 25.74
N HIS A 270 -3.54 23.01 26.22
CA HIS A 270 -2.87 21.92 26.95
C HIS A 270 -3.29 20.51 26.51
N SER A 271 -2.59 19.99 25.50
CA SER A 271 -2.74 18.59 25.12
C SER A 271 -1.94 17.72 26.09
N THR A 272 -2.60 16.74 26.70
CA THR A 272 -1.94 15.64 27.41
C THR A 272 -1.94 14.45 26.49
N GLN A 273 -0.76 13.87 26.25
CA GLN A 273 -0.57 12.75 25.36
C GLN A 273 -0.08 11.55 26.19
N HIS A 274 -0.80 10.44 26.13
CA HIS A 274 -0.37 9.19 26.73
C HIS A 274 -0.01 8.20 25.64
N TYR A 275 1.23 7.72 25.65
CA TYR A 275 1.72 6.70 24.74
C TYR A 275 1.78 5.38 25.47
N ILE A 276 1.16 4.34 24.91
CA ILE A 276 1.25 2.96 25.38
C ILE A 276 1.89 2.16 24.25
N PHE A 277 3.05 1.56 24.49
CA PHE A 277 3.80 0.84 23.46
C PHE A 277 4.41 -0.43 24.04
N THR A 278 4.72 -1.39 23.17
CA THR A 278 5.44 -2.61 23.55
C THR A 278 6.92 -2.51 23.23
N ASP A 279 7.76 -3.02 24.14
CA ASP A 279 9.18 -3.21 23.88
C ASP A 279 9.48 -4.50 23.09
N GLY A 280 10.76 -4.75 22.77
CA GLY A 280 11.20 -5.96 22.09
C GLY A 280 11.00 -7.27 22.88
N GLN A 281 10.58 -7.18 24.15
CA GLN A 281 10.24 -8.31 25.02
C GLN A 281 8.72 -8.49 25.15
N ASN A 282 7.92 -7.72 24.39
CA ASN A 282 6.46 -7.69 24.46
C ASN A 282 5.91 -7.24 25.82
N GLN A 283 6.62 -6.38 26.54
CA GLN A 283 6.09 -5.72 27.73
C GLN A 283 5.50 -4.37 27.36
N ALA A 284 4.30 -4.08 27.88
CA ALA A 284 3.66 -2.78 27.71
C ALA A 284 4.27 -1.74 28.65
N HIS A 285 4.61 -0.59 28.09
CA HIS A 285 5.06 0.59 28.81
C HIS A 285 4.08 1.73 28.54
N SER A 286 3.89 2.63 29.51
CA SER A 286 3.12 3.85 29.31
C SER A 286 3.93 5.09 29.66
N HIS A 287 3.83 6.12 28.83
CA HIS A 287 4.52 7.39 29.00
C HIS A 287 3.52 8.54 28.83
N ARG A 288 3.51 9.49 29.76
CA ARG A 288 2.68 10.69 29.69
C ARG A 288 3.55 11.88 29.33
N VAL A 289 3.16 12.61 28.29
CA VAL A 289 3.73 13.88 27.88
C VAL A 289 2.67 14.96 28.09
N GLN A 290 3.03 16.04 28.77
CA GLN A 290 2.17 17.22 28.91
C GLN A 290 2.85 18.39 28.23
N ASP A 291 2.15 19.06 27.31
CA ASP A 291 2.59 20.36 26.76
C ASP A 291 2.51 21.43 27.86
N MET A 292 3.52 21.45 28.73
CA MET A 292 3.76 22.51 29.72
C MET A 292 5.11 23.23 29.51
N ASP A 293 6.05 22.64 28.76
CA ASP A 293 7.45 23.12 28.74
C ASP A 293 7.80 24.11 27.60
N LEU A 294 6.81 24.73 26.93
CA LEU A 294 7.07 25.68 25.83
C LEU A 294 6.68 27.14 26.12
N TRP A 295 6.26 27.47 27.35
CA TRP A 295 5.81 28.82 27.70
C TRP A 295 6.50 29.46 28.92
N GLU A 296 7.60 28.88 29.42
CA GLU A 296 8.49 29.59 30.33
C GLU A 296 9.78 29.95 29.60
N TYR A 297 9.80 31.11 28.92
CA TYR A 297 10.89 32.09 28.96
C TYR A 297 10.36 33.40 28.36
N ASP A 298 10.42 34.45 29.19
CA ASP A 298 10.04 35.85 28.92
C ASP A 298 10.70 36.45 27.66
#